data_AF-A0A530QPW0-F1
#
_entry.id   AF-A0A530QPW0-F1
#
_cell.length_a   1.000
_cell.length_b   1.000
_cell.length_c   1.000
_cell.angle_alpha   90.00
_cell.angle_beta   90.00
_cell.angle_gamma   90.00
#
_symmetry.space_group_name_H-M   'P 1'
#
loop_
_entity.id
_entity.type
_entity.pdbx_description
1 polymer ?
#
loop_
_entity_poly.entity_id
_entity_poly.type
_entity_poly.pdbx_seq_one_letter_code
_entity_poly.pdbx_strand_id
1 'polypeptide(L)'
;GGTGTPAALPVVEAAPGDPDPAPVFEIKADGKSFVDFQHDVTAEDVRLAHREGFISVEHLKRYTTLGMATDQGKSSNIPGLAIMAEALGKPIPEVGTTRFRPPFSAVSIGSLAAERFGDLRPERLTPMHDWHIANGATMYSAGLWYRPMIYGHAGETIEQAYVREAKATRESAGIVDVSTLGKIAVQGPDAAEFLDRVYTNMFSTLAVGKARYGLMLREDG
;
A
#
# COMPACT_ATOMS: atom_id res chain seq x y z
N GLY A 1 -22.01 48.14 -47.89
CA GLY A 1 -20.61 48.61 -47.72
C GLY A 1 -19.86 47.56 -46.91
N GLY A 2 -18.66 47.15 -47.25
CA GLY A 2 -17.78 47.55 -48.34
C GLY A 2 -17.02 46.33 -48.88
N THR A 3 -16.75 46.33 -50.17
CA THR A 3 -15.90 45.36 -50.87
C THR A 3 -14.44 45.70 -50.56
N GLY A 4 -13.93 45.22 -49.43
CA GLY A 4 -12.51 45.33 -49.09
C GLY A 4 -11.69 44.39 -49.96
N THR A 5 -10.79 44.93 -50.78
CA THR A 5 -9.82 44.16 -51.55
C THR A 5 -8.93 43.34 -50.59
N PRO A 6 -8.70 42.03 -50.83
CA PRO A 6 -7.83 41.23 -49.98
C PRO A 6 -6.44 41.86 -49.93
N ALA A 7 -5.93 42.16 -48.74
CA ALA A 7 -4.57 42.64 -48.56
C ALA A 7 -3.60 41.54 -49.02
N ALA A 8 -2.65 41.89 -49.89
CA ALA A 8 -1.60 40.97 -50.31
C ALA A 8 -0.79 40.54 -49.08
N LEU A 9 -0.78 39.24 -48.79
CA LEU A 9 0.06 38.68 -47.74
C LEU A 9 1.53 38.90 -48.09
N PRO A 10 2.39 39.22 -47.11
CA PRO A 10 3.82 39.37 -47.35
C PRO A 10 4.38 38.06 -47.91
N VAL A 11 5.17 38.17 -48.98
CA VAL A 11 5.93 37.05 -49.52
C VAL A 11 7.05 36.74 -48.53
N VAL A 12 6.89 35.66 -47.77
CA VAL A 12 7.94 35.14 -46.90
C VAL A 12 8.78 34.17 -47.74
N GLU A 13 10.02 34.54 -48.03
CA GLU A 13 11.04 33.57 -48.45
C GLU A 13 11.30 32.65 -47.26
N ALA A 14 10.71 31.46 -47.29
CA ALA A 14 11.09 30.39 -46.38
C ALA A 14 12.51 29.96 -46.76
N ALA A 15 13.51 30.39 -45.98
CA ALA A 15 14.83 29.77 -46.05
C ALA A 15 14.61 28.26 -45.86
N PRO A 16 15.16 27.39 -46.74
CA PRO A 16 15.05 25.95 -46.55
C PRO A 16 15.68 25.62 -45.19
N GLY A 17 14.85 25.20 -44.25
CA GLY A 17 15.31 24.78 -42.93
C GLY A 17 16.27 23.61 -43.06
N ASP A 18 17.16 23.46 -42.08
CA ASP A 18 17.96 22.25 -41.93
C ASP A 18 17.01 21.03 -41.93
N PRO A 19 17.22 20.00 -42.79
CA PRO A 19 16.42 18.78 -42.76
C PRO A 19 16.57 18.01 -41.44
N ASP A 20 17.66 18.23 -40.71
CA ASP A 20 17.97 17.62 -39.42
C ASP A 20 18.25 18.69 -38.34
N PRO A 21 17.28 19.56 -38.01
CA PRO A 21 17.52 20.65 -37.08
C PRO A 21 17.87 20.07 -35.71
N ALA A 22 18.93 20.63 -35.09
CA ALA A 22 19.27 20.28 -33.72
C ALA A 22 18.04 20.48 -32.80
N PRO A 23 17.75 19.53 -31.90
CA PRO A 23 16.59 19.63 -31.03
C PRO A 23 16.70 20.87 -30.15
N VAL A 24 15.68 21.73 -30.20
CA VAL A 24 15.58 22.94 -29.38
C VAL A 24 14.86 22.57 -28.07
N PHE A 25 15.59 22.60 -26.96
CA PHE A 25 15.06 22.27 -25.63
C PHE A 25 14.70 23.49 -24.77
N GLU A 26 15.08 24.69 -25.23
CA GLU A 26 14.74 25.96 -24.59
C GLU A 26 14.62 27.04 -25.67
N ILE A 27 13.57 27.86 -25.58
CA ILE A 27 13.46 29.10 -26.35
C ILE A 27 13.79 30.24 -25.39
N LYS A 28 14.87 30.97 -25.68
CA LYS A 28 15.30 32.13 -24.90
C LYS A 28 14.57 33.37 -25.41
N ALA A 29 13.76 33.98 -24.55
CA ALA A 29 13.02 35.20 -24.81
C ALA A 29 12.92 36.02 -23.50
N ASP A 30 12.45 37.27 -23.60
CA ASP A 30 12.19 38.08 -22.41
C ASP A 30 11.09 37.43 -21.56
N GLY A 31 11.44 36.98 -20.34
CA GLY A 31 10.53 36.32 -19.41
C GLY A 31 11.06 35.00 -18.85
N LYS A 32 10.16 34.19 -18.30
CA LYS A 32 10.48 32.86 -17.74
C LYS A 32 10.37 31.78 -18.82
N SER A 33 11.39 30.95 -18.96
CA SER A 33 11.36 29.74 -19.79
C SER A 33 10.95 28.53 -18.93
N PHE A 34 9.67 28.17 -18.96
CA PHE A 34 9.15 27.03 -18.19
C PHE A 34 9.57 25.69 -18.80
N VAL A 35 9.99 24.78 -17.93
CA VAL A 35 10.39 23.40 -18.22
C VAL A 35 9.35 22.42 -17.70
N ASP A 36 8.86 22.66 -16.48
CA ASP A 36 7.72 21.94 -15.89
C ASP A 36 6.60 22.91 -15.57
N PHE A 37 5.54 22.87 -16.37
CA PHE A 37 4.40 23.78 -16.20
C PHE A 37 3.59 23.49 -14.94
N GLN A 38 3.55 22.25 -14.46
CA GLN A 38 2.65 21.89 -13.38
C GLN A 38 3.26 22.22 -12.00
N HIS A 39 4.59 22.26 -11.92
CA HIS A 39 5.34 22.69 -10.74
C HIS A 39 6.04 24.05 -10.91
N ASP A 40 5.75 24.80 -11.97
CA ASP A 40 6.37 26.09 -12.29
C ASP A 40 7.91 26.07 -12.33
N VAL A 41 8.52 24.93 -12.69
CA VAL A 41 9.98 24.81 -12.81
C VAL A 41 10.45 25.47 -14.10
N THR A 42 11.42 26.37 -13.99
CA THR A 42 12.02 27.08 -15.12
C THR A 42 13.43 26.58 -15.46
N ALA A 43 13.93 26.97 -16.63
CA ALA A 43 15.30 26.69 -17.05
C ALA A 43 16.33 27.32 -16.08
N GLU A 44 16.00 28.47 -15.48
CA GLU A 44 16.85 29.10 -14.46
C GLU A 44 16.90 28.31 -13.15
N ASP A 45 15.83 27.61 -12.77
CA ASP A 45 15.83 26.73 -11.59
C ASP A 45 16.74 25.52 -11.81
N VAL A 46 16.77 24.96 -13.03
CA VAL A 46 17.70 23.89 -13.41
C VAL A 46 19.16 24.38 -13.34
N ARG A 47 19.44 25.57 -13.88
CA ARG A 47 20.78 26.18 -13.80
C ARG A 47 21.16 26.55 -12.38
N LEU A 48 20.21 27.02 -11.57
CA LEU A 48 20.42 27.31 -10.15
C LEU A 48 20.82 26.04 -9.40
N ALA A 49 20.12 24.93 -9.61
CA ALA A 49 20.47 23.66 -9.00
C ALA A 49 21.91 23.24 -9.36
N HIS A 50 22.33 23.43 -10.61
CA HIS A 50 23.72 23.19 -11.00
C HIS A 50 24.71 24.12 -10.27
N ARG A 51 24.42 25.43 -10.21
CA ARG A 51 25.26 26.43 -9.49
C ARG A 51 25.39 26.12 -8.00
N GLU A 52 24.37 25.53 -7.39
CA GLU A 52 24.38 25.08 -6.00
C GLU A 52 25.09 23.73 -5.78
N GLY A 53 25.63 23.12 -6.83
CA GLY A 53 26.47 21.93 -6.75
C GLY A 53 25.71 20.60 -6.96
N PHE A 54 24.44 20.64 -7.36
CA PHE A 54 23.74 19.43 -7.75
C PHE A 54 24.21 18.96 -9.14
N ILE A 55 24.78 17.76 -9.20
CA ILE A 55 25.29 17.15 -10.44
C ILE A 55 24.40 15.99 -10.92
N SER A 56 23.82 15.24 -9.97
CA SER A 56 22.95 14.11 -10.28
C SER A 56 21.55 14.60 -10.69
N VAL A 57 21.00 14.00 -11.74
CA VAL A 57 19.61 14.24 -12.18
C VAL A 57 18.58 13.91 -11.11
N GLU A 58 18.92 12.97 -10.22
CA GLU A 58 18.08 12.61 -9.07
C GLU A 58 18.09 13.73 -8.02
N HIS A 59 19.20 14.47 -7.87
CA HIS A 59 19.25 15.65 -7.02
C HIS A 59 18.53 16.83 -7.64
N LEU A 60 18.74 17.09 -8.94
CA LEU A 60 17.99 18.10 -9.69
C LEU A 60 16.48 17.91 -9.49
N LYS A 61 15.97 16.70 -9.77
CA LYS A 61 14.56 16.33 -9.57
C LYS A 61 14.06 16.66 -8.17
N ARG A 62 14.81 16.31 -7.12
CA ARG A 62 14.38 16.50 -5.71
C ARG A 62 14.45 17.96 -5.27
N TYR A 63 15.42 18.70 -5.79
CA TYR A 63 15.62 20.09 -5.45
C TYR A 63 14.59 21.00 -6.13
N THR A 64 14.39 20.83 -7.44
CA THR A 64 13.47 21.68 -8.22
C THR A 64 12.05 21.16 -8.27
N THR A 65 11.81 19.90 -7.89
CA THR A 65 10.55 19.17 -8.11
C THR A 65 10.22 18.86 -9.58
N LEU A 66 11.19 19.01 -10.48
CA LEU A 66 11.08 18.68 -11.91
C LEU A 66 10.55 17.25 -12.13
N GLY A 67 9.46 17.13 -12.89
CA GLY A 67 8.88 15.83 -13.27
C GLY A 67 8.25 15.06 -12.13
N MET A 68 7.97 15.72 -11.00
CA MET A 68 7.28 15.12 -9.84
C MET A 68 5.77 15.39 -9.83
N ALA A 69 5.25 16.09 -10.83
CA ALA A 69 3.85 16.44 -10.92
C ALA A 69 2.98 15.25 -11.36
N THR A 70 1.67 15.46 -11.52
CA THR A 70 0.72 14.37 -11.84
C THR A 70 0.96 13.73 -13.20
N ASP A 71 1.60 14.45 -14.11
CA ASP A 71 2.01 13.93 -15.41
C ASP A 71 3.28 13.05 -15.34
N GLN A 72 3.98 13.02 -14.20
CA GLN A 72 5.24 12.32 -13.98
C GLN A 72 6.35 12.76 -14.96
N GLY A 73 6.36 14.04 -15.32
CA GLY A 73 7.38 14.64 -16.18
C GLY A 73 7.42 14.10 -17.60
N LYS A 74 6.25 13.71 -18.14
CA LYS A 74 6.10 13.26 -19.54
C LYS A 74 6.51 14.33 -20.53
N SER A 75 6.27 15.61 -20.21
CA SER A 75 6.71 16.76 -21.02
C SER A 75 7.96 17.46 -20.48
N SER A 76 8.24 17.34 -19.17
CA SER A 76 9.29 18.15 -18.51
C SER A 76 10.64 17.47 -18.33
N ASN A 77 10.69 16.13 -18.21
CA ASN A 77 11.93 15.43 -17.89
C ASN A 77 12.99 15.59 -18.99
N ILE A 78 12.64 15.35 -20.26
CA ILE A 78 13.64 15.41 -21.34
C ILE A 78 14.20 16.84 -21.53
N PRO A 79 13.38 17.91 -21.60
CA PRO A 79 13.90 19.27 -21.66
C PRO A 79 14.75 19.64 -20.43
N GLY A 80 14.32 19.28 -19.21
CA GLY A 80 15.08 19.59 -18.00
C GLY A 80 16.42 18.85 -17.92
N LEU A 81 16.46 17.59 -18.36
CA LEU A 81 17.70 16.82 -18.47
C LEU A 81 18.63 17.39 -19.54
N ALA A 82 18.08 17.90 -20.66
CA ALA A 82 18.87 18.55 -21.69
C ALA A 82 19.51 19.86 -21.22
N ILE A 83 18.76 20.69 -20.49
CA ILE A 83 19.29 21.93 -19.87
C ILE A 83 20.35 21.60 -18.82
N MET A 84 20.14 20.54 -18.03
CA MET A 84 21.14 20.05 -17.09
C MET A 84 22.41 19.55 -17.80
N ALA A 85 22.26 18.89 -18.94
CA ALA A 85 23.38 18.42 -19.76
C ALA A 85 24.20 19.57 -20.34
N GLU A 86 23.52 20.61 -20.85
CA GLU A 86 24.16 21.85 -21.28
C GLU A 86 24.93 22.51 -20.11
N ALA A 87 24.30 22.64 -18.93
CA ALA A 87 24.94 23.22 -17.75
C ALA A 87 26.18 22.44 -17.28
N LEU A 88 26.15 21.11 -17.37
CA LEU A 88 27.26 20.23 -17.02
C LEU A 88 28.33 20.12 -18.12
N GLY A 89 28.08 20.61 -19.33
CA GLY A 89 28.95 20.42 -20.49
C GLY A 89 29.06 18.95 -20.92
N LYS A 90 28.00 18.16 -20.76
CA LYS A 90 27.96 16.72 -21.07
C LYS A 90 26.90 16.41 -22.13
N PRO A 91 27.06 15.33 -22.91
CA PRO A 91 25.99 14.87 -23.79
C PRO A 91 24.83 14.27 -22.96
N ILE A 92 23.58 14.42 -23.43
CA ILE A 92 22.36 13.97 -22.72
C ILE A 92 22.44 12.51 -22.24
N PRO A 93 22.93 11.53 -23.04
CA PRO A 93 23.03 10.15 -22.58
C PRO A 93 23.91 9.93 -21.33
N GLU A 94 24.90 10.80 -21.08
CA GLU A 94 25.80 10.69 -19.92
C GLU A 94 25.22 11.29 -18.64
N VAL A 95 24.21 12.15 -18.75
CA VAL A 95 23.50 12.75 -17.62
C VAL A 95 22.51 11.75 -17.01
N GLY A 96 22.07 10.77 -17.81
CA GLY A 96 21.17 9.71 -17.41
C GLY A 96 19.71 10.16 -17.31
N THR A 97 18.82 9.20 -17.09
CA THR A 97 17.39 9.46 -16.85
C THR A 97 17.04 9.19 -15.40
N THR A 98 15.94 9.76 -14.92
CA THR A 98 15.40 9.39 -13.61
C THR A 98 14.74 8.02 -13.66
N ARG A 99 14.58 7.37 -12.50
CA ARG A 99 13.95 6.03 -12.42
C ARG A 99 12.46 6.09 -12.78
N PHE A 100 12.04 5.34 -13.80
CA PHE A 100 10.63 5.08 -14.12
C PHE A 100 9.98 4.15 -13.07
N ARG A 101 8.76 4.47 -12.65
CA ARG A 101 8.00 3.71 -11.64
C ARG A 101 6.56 3.48 -12.12
N PRO A 102 5.96 2.32 -11.84
CA PRO A 102 4.51 2.17 -11.91
C PRO A 102 3.83 3.00 -10.80
N PRO A 103 2.57 3.41 -11.00
CA PRO A 103 1.78 3.26 -12.24
C PRO A 103 2.18 4.30 -13.31
N PHE A 104 2.04 3.96 -14.60
CA PHE A 104 2.40 4.85 -15.73
C PHE A 104 1.60 6.17 -15.74
N SER A 105 0.32 6.08 -15.36
CA SER A 105 -0.59 7.19 -15.08
C SER A 105 -1.26 6.93 -13.74
N ALA A 106 -1.78 7.98 -13.09
CA ALA A 106 -2.52 7.83 -11.85
C ALA A 106 -3.69 6.83 -12.03
N VAL A 107 -3.85 5.94 -11.04
CA VAL A 107 -4.95 4.98 -10.95
C VAL A 107 -5.72 5.30 -9.68
N SER A 108 -7.05 5.25 -9.74
CA SER A 108 -7.87 5.50 -8.56
C SER A 108 -7.65 4.41 -7.51
N ILE A 109 -7.63 4.79 -6.22
CA ILE A 109 -7.52 3.81 -5.12
C ILE A 109 -8.69 2.83 -5.16
N GLY A 110 -9.89 3.28 -5.54
CA GLY A 110 -11.07 2.40 -5.69
C GLY A 110 -10.88 1.33 -6.76
N SER A 111 -10.23 1.64 -7.88
CA SER A 111 -9.89 0.65 -8.91
C SER A 111 -8.88 -0.40 -8.42
N LEU A 112 -7.97 -0.01 -7.53
CA LEU A 112 -7.04 -0.95 -6.88
C LEU A 112 -7.73 -1.83 -5.83
N ALA A 113 -8.69 -1.26 -5.08
CA ALA A 113 -9.50 -2.00 -4.12
C ALA A 113 -10.49 -2.97 -4.80
N ALA A 114 -10.95 -2.63 -6.00
CA ALA A 114 -11.97 -3.38 -6.74
C ALA A 114 -13.21 -3.64 -5.87
N GLU A 115 -13.69 -4.88 -5.80
CA GLU A 115 -14.85 -5.28 -4.99
C GLU A 115 -14.52 -5.43 -3.49
N ARG A 116 -13.30 -5.11 -3.04
CA ARG A 116 -12.91 -5.17 -1.64
C ARG A 116 -13.29 -3.86 -0.94
N PHE A 117 -14.50 -3.83 -0.38
CA PHE A 117 -14.98 -2.76 0.51
C PHE A 117 -15.65 -3.36 1.77
N GLY A 118 -15.76 -2.56 2.84
CA GLY A 118 -16.35 -3.00 4.12
C GLY A 118 -15.38 -3.78 5.02
N ASP A 119 -15.90 -4.69 5.84
CA ASP A 119 -15.05 -5.61 6.60
C ASP A 119 -14.55 -6.73 5.69
N LEU A 120 -13.26 -6.68 5.37
CA LEU A 120 -12.62 -7.60 4.43
C LEU A 120 -12.18 -8.91 5.09
N ARG A 121 -12.31 -9.02 6.41
CA ARG A 121 -11.89 -10.23 7.14
C ARG A 121 -12.91 -11.34 6.87
N PRO A 122 -12.47 -12.54 6.46
CA PRO A 122 -13.40 -13.66 6.37
C PRO A 122 -13.88 -14.03 7.77
N GLU A 123 -15.20 -14.01 7.98
CA GLU A 123 -15.82 -14.47 9.22
C GLU A 123 -15.94 -15.99 9.19
N ARG A 124 -15.13 -16.66 10.01
CA ARG A 124 -15.29 -18.11 10.24
C ARG A 124 -16.40 -18.30 11.26
N LEU A 125 -17.41 -19.05 10.86
CA LEU A 125 -18.57 -19.38 11.69
C LEU A 125 -18.45 -20.82 12.19
N THR A 126 -18.82 -21.08 13.45
CA THR A 126 -18.88 -22.46 13.97
C THR A 126 -20.15 -23.15 13.46
N PRO A 127 -20.23 -24.49 13.50
CA PRO A 127 -21.46 -25.21 13.17
C PRO A 127 -22.66 -24.85 14.05
N MET A 128 -22.44 -24.16 15.18
CA MET A 128 -23.46 -23.73 16.14
C MET A 128 -23.83 -22.25 15.96
N HIS A 129 -23.30 -21.57 14.94
CA HIS A 129 -23.46 -20.13 14.77
C HIS A 129 -24.92 -19.69 14.74
N ASP A 130 -25.77 -20.36 13.96
CA ASP A 130 -27.19 -20.02 13.86
C ASP A 130 -27.90 -20.15 15.20
N TRP A 131 -27.51 -21.14 16.02
CA TRP A 131 -28.03 -21.30 17.38
C TRP A 131 -27.60 -20.13 18.27
N HIS A 132 -26.35 -19.68 18.17
CA HIS A 132 -25.86 -18.53 18.93
C HIS A 132 -26.69 -17.27 18.63
N ILE A 133 -26.90 -16.97 17.35
CA ILE A 133 -27.70 -15.81 16.93
C ILE A 133 -29.15 -15.93 17.40
N ALA A 134 -29.77 -17.10 17.22
CA ALA A 134 -31.17 -17.33 17.61
C ALA A 134 -31.39 -17.23 19.13
N ASN A 135 -30.36 -17.44 19.95
CA ASN A 135 -30.43 -17.40 21.42
C ASN A 135 -29.83 -16.12 22.01
N GLY A 136 -29.70 -15.05 21.22
CA GLY A 136 -29.32 -13.73 21.72
C GLY A 136 -27.85 -13.60 22.10
N ALA A 137 -26.97 -14.40 21.49
CA ALA A 137 -25.54 -14.22 21.68
C ALA A 137 -25.11 -12.84 21.18
N THR A 138 -24.39 -12.09 22.02
CA THR A 138 -23.57 -10.98 21.55
C THR A 138 -22.28 -11.54 21.01
N MET A 139 -22.03 -11.35 19.71
CA MET A 139 -20.92 -11.97 19.01
C MET A 139 -19.72 -11.02 18.89
N TYR A 140 -18.50 -11.56 18.86
CA TYR A 140 -17.28 -10.78 18.71
C TYR A 140 -16.23 -11.47 17.82
N SER A 141 -15.33 -10.68 17.25
CA SER A 141 -14.23 -11.16 16.42
C SER A 141 -13.03 -11.61 17.27
N ALA A 142 -12.76 -12.91 17.30
CA ALA A 142 -11.57 -13.52 17.87
C ALA A 142 -10.62 -13.98 16.75
N GLY A 143 -9.74 -13.09 16.30
CA GLY A 143 -9.00 -13.29 15.06
C GLY A 143 -9.98 -13.32 13.87
N LEU A 144 -10.01 -14.43 13.14
CA LEU A 144 -10.96 -14.65 12.04
C LEU A 144 -12.25 -15.37 12.47
N TRP A 145 -12.37 -15.80 13.73
CA TRP A 145 -13.56 -16.50 14.22
C TRP A 145 -14.57 -15.53 14.82
N TYR A 146 -15.84 -15.70 14.47
CA TYR A 146 -16.94 -14.98 15.09
C TYR A 146 -17.55 -15.83 16.22
N ARG A 147 -17.33 -15.41 17.47
CA ARG A 147 -17.61 -16.22 18.67
C ARG A 147 -18.64 -15.54 19.57
N PRO A 148 -19.46 -16.30 20.32
CA PRO A 148 -20.29 -15.73 21.37
C PRO A 148 -19.40 -15.15 22.48
N MET A 149 -19.60 -13.87 22.80
CA MET A 149 -18.99 -13.19 23.94
C MET A 149 -19.81 -13.45 25.20
N ILE A 150 -21.13 -13.28 25.10
CA ILE A 150 -22.13 -13.47 26.16
C ILE A 150 -23.49 -13.83 25.54
N TYR A 151 -24.41 -14.32 26.36
CA TYR A 151 -25.85 -14.46 26.09
C TYR A 151 -26.61 -13.58 27.10
N GLY A 152 -26.74 -12.30 26.74
CA GLY A 152 -27.33 -11.27 27.59
C GLY A 152 -28.87 -11.31 27.61
N HIS A 153 -29.47 -11.00 28.75
CA HIS A 153 -30.90 -10.70 28.83
C HIS A 153 -31.18 -9.25 28.44
N ALA A 154 -32.44 -8.94 28.09
CA ALA A 154 -32.84 -7.59 27.72
C ALA A 154 -32.54 -6.59 28.86
N GLY A 155 -31.78 -5.54 28.55
CA GLY A 155 -31.39 -4.50 29.50
C GLY A 155 -30.19 -4.84 30.39
N GLU A 156 -29.60 -6.04 30.28
CA GLU A 156 -28.33 -6.35 30.95
C GLU A 156 -27.15 -5.69 30.22
N THR A 157 -26.18 -5.20 30.99
CA THR A 157 -24.86 -4.86 30.46
C THR A 157 -24.04 -6.14 30.22
N ILE A 158 -22.95 -6.02 29.46
CA ILE A 158 -22.03 -7.13 29.23
C ILE A 158 -21.47 -7.66 30.55
N GLU A 159 -21.18 -6.77 31.49
CA GLU A 159 -20.64 -7.10 32.80
C GLU A 159 -21.62 -7.91 33.64
N GLN A 160 -22.90 -7.50 33.65
CA GLN A 160 -23.94 -8.23 34.36
C GLN A 160 -24.14 -9.63 33.78
N ALA A 161 -24.13 -9.74 32.44
CA ALA A 161 -24.28 -11.01 31.74
C ALA A 161 -23.14 -11.99 32.06
N TYR A 162 -21.87 -11.59 31.92
CA TYR A 162 -20.77 -12.53 32.19
C TYR A 162 -20.69 -12.92 33.67
N VAL A 163 -21.02 -12.03 34.61
CA VAL A 163 -21.05 -12.35 36.05
C VAL A 163 -22.16 -13.37 36.34
N ARG A 164 -23.35 -13.18 35.77
CA ARG A 164 -24.47 -14.13 35.87
C ARG A 164 -24.11 -15.49 35.28
N GLU A 165 -23.56 -15.53 34.08
CA GLU A 165 -23.14 -16.76 33.40
C GLU A 165 -22.04 -17.50 34.16
N ALA A 166 -21.04 -16.78 34.68
CA ALA A 166 -19.97 -17.35 35.49
C ALA A 166 -20.53 -17.93 36.80
N LYS A 167 -21.46 -17.23 37.46
CA LYS A 167 -22.14 -17.71 38.67
C LYS A 167 -22.95 -18.98 38.36
N ALA A 168 -23.78 -18.96 37.31
CA ALA A 168 -24.57 -20.12 36.89
C ALA A 168 -23.71 -21.35 36.58
N THR A 169 -22.56 -21.14 35.92
CA THR A 169 -21.60 -22.21 35.62
C THR A 169 -20.98 -22.80 36.88
N ARG A 170 -20.68 -21.98 37.89
CA ARG A 170 -20.07 -22.43 39.16
C ARG A 170 -21.07 -23.07 40.11
N GLU A 171 -22.31 -22.60 40.12
CA GLU A 171 -23.36 -23.09 41.02
C GLU A 171 -24.13 -24.29 40.44
N SER A 172 -24.09 -24.47 39.12
CA SER A 172 -24.79 -25.56 38.43
C SER A 172 -23.98 -26.09 37.25
N ALA A 173 -24.23 -25.61 36.04
CA ALA A 173 -23.55 -26.03 34.83
C ALA A 173 -23.58 -24.91 33.78
N GLY A 174 -22.54 -24.87 32.95
CA GLY A 174 -22.44 -23.97 31.80
C GLY A 174 -21.99 -24.74 30.57
N ILE A 175 -22.42 -24.30 29.39
CA ILE A 175 -22.01 -24.85 28.10
C ILE A 175 -21.30 -23.74 27.33
N VAL A 176 -20.18 -24.06 26.70
CA VAL A 176 -19.38 -23.13 25.91
C VAL A 176 -18.98 -23.75 24.57
N ASP A 177 -19.11 -22.99 23.49
CA ASP A 177 -18.60 -23.39 22.17
C ASP A 177 -17.08 -23.16 22.09
N VAL A 178 -16.33 -24.26 22.19
CA VAL A 178 -14.85 -24.30 22.07
C VAL A 178 -14.39 -24.86 20.72
N SER A 179 -15.28 -24.90 19.72
CA SER A 179 -14.98 -25.45 18.39
C SER A 179 -13.85 -24.71 17.67
N THR A 180 -13.54 -23.48 18.06
CA THR A 180 -12.56 -22.61 17.40
C THR A 180 -11.10 -22.93 17.72
N LEU A 181 -10.83 -23.76 18.75
CA LEU A 181 -9.46 -24.13 19.12
C LEU A 181 -8.76 -24.90 17.99
N GLY A 182 -7.46 -24.67 17.80
CA GLY A 182 -6.63 -25.46 16.90
C GLY A 182 -6.57 -26.91 17.37
N LYS A 183 -6.78 -27.88 16.47
CA LYS A 183 -6.76 -29.32 16.78
C LYS A 183 -5.86 -30.00 15.77
N ILE A 184 -4.86 -30.73 16.25
CA ILE A 184 -3.90 -31.46 15.43
C ILE A 184 -3.82 -32.87 16.00
N ALA A 185 -4.03 -33.88 15.15
CA ALA A 185 -3.83 -35.28 15.51
C ALA A 185 -2.41 -35.70 15.12
N VAL A 186 -1.59 -36.09 16.10
CA VAL A 186 -0.22 -36.56 15.90
C VAL A 186 -0.19 -38.08 16.05
N GLN A 187 0.33 -38.79 15.06
CA GLN A 187 0.34 -40.25 15.01
C GLN A 187 1.66 -40.76 14.45
N GLY A 188 2.18 -41.86 15.01
CA GLY A 188 3.45 -42.48 14.61
C GLY A 188 4.18 -43.09 15.82
N PRO A 189 5.19 -43.94 15.58
CA PRO A 189 5.96 -44.59 16.66
C PRO A 189 6.67 -43.57 17.56
N ASP A 190 7.11 -42.44 16.99
CA ASP A 190 7.89 -41.41 17.69
C ASP A 190 7.04 -40.20 18.13
N ALA A 191 5.70 -40.31 18.10
CA ALA A 191 4.81 -39.19 18.43
C ALA A 191 5.02 -38.66 19.85
N ALA A 192 5.23 -39.57 20.80
CA ALA A 192 5.52 -39.24 22.19
C ALA A 192 6.84 -38.45 22.34
N GLU A 193 7.92 -38.95 21.73
CA GLU A 193 9.22 -38.30 21.74
C GLU A 193 9.20 -36.94 21.05
N PHE A 194 8.46 -36.81 19.95
CA PHE A 194 8.26 -35.53 19.28
C PHE A 194 7.60 -34.50 20.20
N LEU A 195 6.54 -34.89 20.92
CA LEU A 195 5.86 -34.00 21.87
C LEU A 195 6.76 -33.58 23.02
N ASP A 196 7.66 -34.45 23.51
CA ASP A 196 8.66 -34.12 24.53
C ASP A 196 9.65 -33.04 24.07
N ARG A 197 9.91 -32.94 22.76
CA ARG A 197 10.78 -31.90 22.18
C ARG A 197 10.06 -30.57 21.94
N VAL A 198 8.75 -30.63 21.72
CA VAL A 198 7.92 -29.47 21.36
C VAL A 198 7.34 -28.76 22.58
N TYR A 199 6.97 -29.53 23.61
CA TYR A 199 6.41 -29.01 24.85
C TYR A 199 7.47 -28.90 25.94
N THR A 200 7.26 -27.96 26.87
CA THR A 200 8.17 -27.78 28.02
C THR A 200 8.10 -28.91 29.04
N ASN A 201 7.09 -29.77 28.97
CA ASN A 201 6.92 -30.92 29.85
C ASN A 201 6.89 -32.23 29.06
N MET A 202 7.16 -33.34 29.76
CA MET A 202 7.19 -34.68 29.17
C MET A 202 5.76 -35.13 28.84
N PHE A 203 5.50 -35.66 27.65
CA PHE A 203 4.29 -36.33 27.18
C PHE A 203 4.47 -37.84 27.01
N SER A 204 5.69 -38.35 26.81
CA SER A 204 5.96 -39.78 26.64
C SER A 204 5.53 -40.68 27.81
N THR A 205 5.37 -40.10 29.00
CA THR A 205 4.88 -40.79 30.20
C THR A 205 3.36 -40.70 30.39
N LEU A 206 2.64 -40.03 29.49
CA LEU A 206 1.20 -39.86 29.60
C LEU A 206 0.47 -41.15 29.23
N ALA A 207 -0.27 -41.72 30.19
CA ALA A 207 -1.09 -42.90 29.94
C ALA A 207 -2.23 -42.61 28.94
N VAL A 208 -2.59 -43.60 28.12
CA VAL A 208 -3.73 -43.53 27.20
C VAL A 208 -5.02 -43.17 27.94
N GLY A 209 -5.85 -42.32 27.34
CA GLY A 209 -7.10 -41.83 27.94
C GLY A 209 -6.91 -40.73 28.99
N LYS A 210 -5.70 -40.23 29.18
CA LYS A 210 -5.40 -39.05 30.01
C LYS A 210 -5.05 -37.84 29.14
N ALA A 211 -5.15 -36.66 29.74
CA ALA A 211 -4.81 -35.39 29.11
C ALA A 211 -3.76 -34.65 29.97
N ARG A 212 -2.92 -33.85 29.31
CA ARG A 212 -1.89 -33.04 29.94
C ARG A 212 -1.87 -31.67 29.27
N TYR A 213 -1.88 -30.62 30.09
CA TYR A 213 -1.64 -29.25 29.63
C TYR A 213 -0.14 -29.07 29.40
N GLY A 214 0.24 -28.41 28.31
CA GLY A 214 1.62 -28.14 27.96
C GLY A 214 1.76 -26.73 27.38
N LEU A 215 2.96 -26.18 27.52
CA LEU A 215 3.36 -24.91 26.91
C LEU A 215 4.34 -25.20 25.79
N MET A 216 4.18 -24.50 24.67
CA MET A 216 5.15 -24.49 23.57
C MET A 216 5.87 -23.16 23.61
N LEU A 217 7.19 -23.20 23.67
CA LEU A 217 8.03 -22.02 23.60
C LEU A 217 8.65 -21.90 22.22
N ARG A 218 9.12 -20.71 21.91
CA ARG A 218 10.04 -20.52 20.78
C ARG A 218 11.46 -20.83 21.26
N GLU A 219 12.42 -20.76 20.34
CA GLU A 219 13.83 -21.05 20.67
C GLU A 219 14.43 -20.08 21.70
N ASP A 220 13.84 -18.89 21.84
CA ASP A 220 14.23 -17.85 22.80
C ASP A 220 13.62 -18.02 24.20
N GLY A 221 12.81 -19.05 24.41
CA GLY A 221 12.16 -19.36 25.70
C GLY A 221 10.81 -18.69 25.87
#